data_AF-A0A943CNI9-F1
#
_entry.id   AF-A0A943CNI9-F1
#
_cell.length_a   1.000
_cell.length_b   1.000
_cell.length_c   1.000
_cell.angle_alpha   90.00
_cell.angle_beta   90.00
_cell.angle_gamma   90.00
#
_symmetry.space_group_name_H-M   'P 1'
#
loop_
_entity.id
_entity.type
_entity.pdbx_description
1 polymer ?
#
loop_
_entity_poly.entity_id
_entity_poly.type
_entity_poly.pdbx_seq_one_letter_code
_entity_poly.pdbx_strand_id
1 'polypeptide(L)'
;METSSKTIDDIIDGLPETTNGKGVARNFESTGDFEQTIRDFDALNPIDVKEIQTKYGPGKVGKLSDGTTVVARPGSTTGGATLEIRVSNRKVYKIRY
;
A
#
# COMPACT_ATOMS: atom_id res chain seq x y z
N MET A 1 3.95 -3.58 -24.53
CA MET A 1 4.68 -4.34 -23.50
C MET A 1 3.67 -4.56 -22.39
N GLU A 2 3.23 -5.79 -22.15
CA GLU A 2 2.36 -6.07 -21.01
C GLU A 2 3.21 -5.97 -19.74
N THR A 3 3.05 -4.87 -19.00
CA THR A 3 3.47 -4.85 -17.61
C THR A 3 2.56 -5.82 -16.87
N SER A 4 3.04 -7.04 -16.63
CA SER A 4 2.37 -8.02 -15.79
C SER A 4 2.11 -7.37 -14.42
N SER A 5 0.85 -7.07 -14.13
CA SER A 5 0.43 -6.46 -12.86
C SER A 5 0.69 -7.42 -11.72
N LYS A 6 1.36 -6.95 -10.66
CA LYS A 6 1.49 -7.71 -9.42
C LYS A 6 0.14 -7.81 -8.73
N THR A 7 -0.09 -8.91 -8.04
CA THR A 7 -1.19 -9.07 -7.08
C THR A 7 -0.81 -8.53 -5.71
N ILE A 8 -1.77 -8.41 -4.81
CA ILE A 8 -1.51 -8.06 -3.40
C ILE A 8 -0.62 -9.12 -2.75
N ASP A 9 -0.84 -10.39 -3.07
CA ASP A 9 -0.05 -11.50 -2.52
C ASP A 9 1.40 -11.42 -2.99
N ASP A 10 1.66 -11.06 -4.26
CA ASP A 10 3.02 -10.83 -4.77
C ASP A 10 3.76 -9.67 -4.08
N ILE A 11 3.03 -8.69 -3.54
CA ILE A 11 3.62 -7.55 -2.81
C ILE A 11 4.02 -7.95 -1.39
N ILE A 12 3.23 -8.81 -0.73
CA ILE A 12 3.46 -9.18 0.68
C ILE A 12 4.23 -10.48 0.84
N ASP A 13 4.40 -11.26 -0.23
CA ASP A 13 5.13 -12.52 -0.18
C ASP A 13 6.56 -12.31 0.35
N GLY A 14 6.95 -13.13 1.33
CA GLY A 14 8.24 -13.04 2.00
C GLY A 14 8.45 -11.82 2.91
N LEU A 15 7.50 -10.87 3.01
CA LEU A 15 7.65 -9.74 3.94
C LEU A 15 7.42 -10.15 5.40
N PRO A 16 8.24 -9.68 6.36
CA PRO A 16 7.98 -9.88 7.77
C PRO A 16 6.64 -9.28 8.20
N GLU A 17 5.74 -10.11 8.75
CA GLU A 17 4.50 -9.66 9.35
C GLU A 17 4.72 -9.15 10.78
N THR A 18 4.35 -7.89 11.06
CA THR A 18 4.49 -7.20 12.34
C THR A 18 3.15 -6.93 13.04
N THR A 19 2.10 -7.67 12.66
CA THR A 19 0.76 -7.54 13.23
C THR A 19 0.74 -7.84 14.73
N ASN A 20 0.27 -6.89 15.54
CA ASN A 20 0.21 -7.02 17.01
C ASN A 20 -1.13 -7.57 17.55
N GLY A 21 -2.01 -8.06 16.67
CA GLY A 21 -3.34 -8.59 17.02
C GLY A 21 -4.39 -7.54 17.39
N LYS A 22 -4.08 -6.23 17.33
CA LYS A 22 -5.04 -5.15 17.60
C LYS A 22 -5.54 -4.51 16.31
N GLY A 23 -6.86 -4.47 16.13
CA GLY A 23 -7.52 -3.87 14.98
C GLY A 23 -7.58 -4.79 13.75
N VAL A 24 -8.06 -4.25 12.63
CA VAL A 24 -8.35 -5.01 11.39
C VAL A 24 -7.19 -5.10 10.40
N ALA A 25 -6.08 -4.40 10.68
CA ALA A 25 -4.97 -4.28 9.75
C ALA A 25 -3.91 -5.36 10.00
N ARG A 26 -3.50 -6.04 8.93
CA ARG A 26 -2.25 -6.83 8.90
C ARG A 26 -1.10 -5.91 8.48
N ASN A 27 -0.02 -5.95 9.24
CA ASN A 27 1.12 -5.04 9.09
C ASN A 27 2.33 -5.83 8.58
N PHE A 28 3.02 -5.29 7.60
CA PHE A 28 4.22 -5.85 7.02
C PHE A 28 5.30 -4.78 6.96
N GLU A 29 6.55 -5.20 7.05
CA GLU A 29 7.72 -4.34 6.84
C GLU A 29 8.42 -4.73 5.55
N SER A 30 8.87 -3.72 4.81
CA SER A 30 9.69 -3.85 3.61
C SER A 30 10.83 -2.84 3.69
N THR A 31 11.81 -2.99 2.83
CA THR A 31 12.92 -2.03 2.71
C THR A 31 12.60 -0.99 1.65
N GLY A 32 13.01 0.26 1.87
CA GLY A 32 12.95 1.32 0.88
C GLY A 32 12.39 2.59 1.49
N ASP A 33 11.88 3.47 0.65
CA ASP A 33 11.24 4.69 1.09
C ASP A 33 9.97 4.94 0.28
N PHE A 34 9.55 6.21 0.18
CA PHE A 34 8.37 6.57 -0.57
C PHE A 34 8.49 6.23 -2.07
N GLU A 35 9.70 6.23 -2.65
CA GLU A 35 9.88 5.83 -4.04
C GLU A 35 9.52 4.35 -4.24
N GLN A 36 9.94 3.48 -3.30
CA GLN A 36 9.55 2.07 -3.33
C GLN A 36 8.05 1.89 -3.11
N THR A 37 7.45 2.69 -2.22
CA THR A 37 6.00 2.71 -2.01
C THR A 37 5.25 3.03 -3.31
N ILE A 38 5.75 3.98 -4.10
CA ILE A 38 5.16 4.35 -5.40
C ILE A 38 5.36 3.22 -6.43
N ARG A 39 6.54 2.59 -6.47
CA ARG A 39 6.79 1.44 -7.36
C ARG A 39 5.80 0.31 -7.09
N ASP A 40 5.55 -0.03 -5.83
CA ASP A 40 4.61 -1.10 -5.47
C ASP A 40 3.15 -0.68 -5.69
N PHE A 41 2.81 0.60 -5.49
CA PHE A 41 1.50 1.15 -5.88
C PHE A 41 1.26 1.01 -7.39
N ASP A 42 2.21 1.44 -8.22
CA ASP A 42 2.06 1.42 -9.68
C ASP A 42 2.11 -0.02 -10.22
N ALA A 43 2.84 -0.94 -9.58
CA ALA A 43 2.90 -2.37 -9.93
C ALA A 43 1.56 -3.10 -9.75
N LEU A 44 0.70 -2.62 -8.85
CA LEU A 44 -0.68 -3.13 -8.68
C LEU A 44 -1.62 -2.66 -9.81
N ASN A 45 -1.14 -1.78 -10.70
CA ASN A 45 -1.89 -1.21 -11.82
C ASN A 45 -3.28 -0.64 -11.43
N PRO A 46 -3.35 0.28 -10.45
CA PRO A 46 -4.61 0.85 -10.03
C PRO A 46 -5.23 1.75 -11.09
N ILE A 47 -6.55 1.75 -11.16
CA ILE A 47 -7.39 2.66 -11.93
C ILE A 47 -7.83 3.85 -11.07
N ASP A 48 -8.39 4.87 -11.71
CA ASP A 48 -8.88 6.11 -11.06
C ASP A 48 -7.84 6.77 -10.15
N VAL A 49 -6.58 6.75 -10.57
CA VAL A 49 -5.46 7.28 -9.79
C VAL A 49 -5.59 8.78 -9.62
N LYS A 50 -5.47 9.23 -8.37
CA LYS A 50 -5.50 10.64 -7.98
C LYS A 50 -4.35 10.93 -7.02
N GLU A 51 -3.78 12.12 -7.17
CA GLU A 51 -2.90 12.67 -6.14
C GLU A 51 -3.74 13.11 -4.94
N ILE A 52 -3.17 12.93 -3.74
CA ILE A 52 -3.78 13.35 -2.48
C ILE A 52 -2.76 14.10 -1.64
N GLN A 53 -3.20 15.12 -0.91
CA GLN A 53 -2.36 15.76 0.10
C GLN A 53 -2.50 15.02 1.43
N THR A 54 -1.39 14.59 2.01
CA THR A 54 -1.35 14.06 3.39
C THR A 54 -0.62 15.06 4.29
N LYS A 55 -0.74 14.90 5.62
CA LYS A 55 0.06 15.69 6.56
C LYS A 55 1.58 15.42 6.47
N TYR A 56 1.99 14.38 5.75
CA TYR A 56 3.39 13.99 5.55
C TYR A 56 3.91 14.37 4.15
N GLY A 57 3.08 15.01 3.32
CA GLY A 57 3.41 15.33 1.93
C GLY A 57 2.42 14.72 0.92
N PRO A 58 2.65 14.95 -0.38
CA PRO A 58 1.84 14.39 -1.45
C PRO A 58 1.87 12.86 -1.47
N GLY A 59 0.73 12.24 -1.81
CA GLY A 59 0.54 10.80 -1.95
C GLY A 59 -0.30 10.45 -3.16
N LYS A 60 -0.55 9.15 -3.38
CA LYS A 60 -1.45 8.65 -4.43
C LYS A 60 -2.55 7.78 -3.83
N VAL A 61 -3.73 7.82 -4.43
CA VAL A 61 -4.82 6.85 -4.20
C VAL A 61 -5.31 6.32 -5.53
N GLY A 62 -5.71 5.06 -5.57
CA GLY A 62 -6.37 4.45 -6.71
C GLY A 62 -7.21 3.25 -6.29
N LYS A 63 -7.84 2.60 -7.26
CA LYS A 63 -8.67 1.41 -7.07
C LYS A 63 -8.16 0.27 -7.92
N LEU A 64 -8.26 -0.97 -7.44
CA LEU A 64 -8.13 -2.14 -8.31
C LEU A 64 -9.49 -2.41 -8.98
N SER A 65 -9.50 -3.27 -9.99
CA SER A 65 -10.71 -3.63 -10.75
C SER A 65 -11.81 -4.27 -9.89
N ASP A 66 -11.44 -4.88 -8.77
CA ASP A 66 -12.36 -5.46 -7.78
C ASP A 66 -12.92 -4.45 -6.76
N GLY A 67 -12.51 -3.17 -6.87
CA GLY A 67 -12.91 -2.09 -5.97
C GLY A 67 -12.00 -1.88 -4.75
N THR A 68 -10.98 -2.72 -4.55
CA THR A 68 -9.97 -2.56 -3.51
C THR A 68 -9.31 -1.19 -3.62
N THR A 69 -9.25 -0.44 -2.52
CA THR A 69 -8.60 0.87 -2.51
C THR A 69 -7.14 0.73 -2.11
N VAL A 70 -6.23 1.33 -2.88
CA VAL A 70 -4.80 1.36 -2.61
C VAL A 70 -4.38 2.80 -2.36
N VAL A 71 -3.59 3.05 -1.32
CA VAL A 71 -3.09 4.38 -0.96
C VAL A 71 -1.59 4.31 -0.71
N ALA A 72 -0.82 5.08 -1.47
CA ALA A 72 0.59 5.32 -1.23
C ALA A 72 0.75 6.66 -0.51
N ARG A 73 1.41 6.64 0.66
CA ARG A 73 1.68 7.86 1.43
C ARG A 73 3.15 7.93 1.90
N PRO A 74 3.76 9.13 1.95
CA PRO A 74 5.16 9.30 2.33
C PRO A 74 5.42 9.15 3.83
N GLY A 75 4.37 9.06 4.65
CA GLY A 75 4.52 8.94 6.10
C GLY A 75 3.31 8.28 6.78
N SER A 76 3.50 7.88 8.03
CA SER A 76 2.45 7.36 8.92
C SER A 76 2.65 7.84 10.36
N THR A 77 1.62 7.73 11.21
CA THR A 77 1.73 8.10 12.64
C THR A 77 2.79 7.26 13.36
N THR A 78 3.02 6.03 12.92
CA THR A 78 4.03 5.13 13.46
C THR A 78 5.36 5.22 12.71
N GLY A 79 5.53 6.22 11.82
CA GLY A 79 6.71 6.39 10.98
C GLY A 79 6.66 5.63 9.65
N GLY A 80 7.57 5.98 8.75
CA GLY A 80 7.80 5.31 7.46
C GLY A 80 6.80 5.65 6.35
N ALA A 81 7.25 5.47 5.11
CA ALA A 81 6.35 5.49 3.97
C ALA A 81 5.42 4.26 4.04
N THR A 82 4.22 4.33 3.46
CA THR A 82 3.26 3.24 3.60
C THR A 82 2.44 3.03 2.33
N LEU A 83 2.36 1.77 1.92
CA LEU A 83 1.32 1.27 1.02
C LEU A 83 0.18 0.68 1.86
N GLU A 84 -0.99 1.29 1.79
CA GLU A 84 -2.19 0.85 2.51
C GLU A 84 -3.21 0.30 1.51
N ILE A 85 -3.56 -0.98 1.65
CA ILE A 85 -4.46 -1.72 0.75
C ILE A 85 -5.71 -2.10 1.52
N ARG A 86 -6.84 -1.49 1.17
CA ARG A 86 -8.15 -1.70 1.81
C ARG A 86 -9.03 -2.53 0.89
N VAL A 87 -9.03 -3.84 1.12
CA VAL A 87 -9.91 -4.80 0.41
C VAL A 87 -11.34 -4.66 0.93
N SER A 88 -11.50 -4.45 2.24
CA SER A 88 -12.79 -4.10 2.86
C SER A 88 -12.55 -3.41 4.21
N ASN A 89 -13.63 -2.96 4.85
CA ASN A 89 -13.55 -2.42 6.22
C ASN A 89 -13.02 -3.42 7.27
N ARG A 90 -12.96 -4.72 6.94
CA ARG A 90 -12.46 -5.79 7.82
C ARG A 90 -11.15 -6.42 7.36
N LYS A 91 -10.63 -6.02 6.20
CA LYS A 91 -9.41 -6.59 5.61
C LYS A 91 -8.55 -5.48 5.03
N VAL A 92 -7.54 -5.09 5.79
CA VAL A 92 -6.60 -4.03 5.44
C VAL A 92 -5.17 -4.56 5.55
N TYR A 93 -4.35 -4.30 4.55
CA TYR A 93 -2.91 -4.53 4.58
C TYR A 93 -2.17 -3.19 4.67
N LYS A 94 -1.10 -3.15 5.45
CA LYS A 94 -0.20 -2.00 5.55
C LYS A 94 1.23 -2.49 5.41
N ILE A 95 1.88 -2.10 4.31
CA ILE A 95 3.29 -2.33 4.09
C ILE A 95 4.02 -1.03 4.41
N ARG A 96 4.95 -1.09 5.37
CA ARG A 96 5.81 0.03 5.74
C ARG A 96 7.17 -0.12 5.08
N TYR A 97 7.70 0.99 4.58
CA TYR A 97 9.01 1.11 3.96
C TYR A 97 9.85 2.09 4.78
#